data_AF-A0A7S1ERD6-F1
#
_entry.id   AF-A0A7S1ERD6-F1
#
_cell.length_a   1.000
_cell.length_b   1.000
_cell.length_c   1.000
_cell.angle_alpha   90.00
_cell.angle_beta   90.00
_cell.angle_gamma   90.00
#
_symmetry.space_group_name_H-M   'P 1'
#
loop_
_entity.id
_entity.type
_entity.pdbx_description
1 polymer ?
#
loop_
_entity_poly.entity_id
_entity_poly.type
_entity_poly.pdbx_seq_one_letter_code
_entity_poly.pdbx_strand_id
1 'polypeptide(L)'
;MNPRDIADSAWAFGQMFEKPSAEFLRLWYASFKRDYMQFPAKSLSSSLWAFARLDLKPSSAFLERWYEAFEEKKASFGGAQLAQSLWSFGKLRIDPEESFLESWVVEFDRKLDTFRPVQLAQMIWALARLGIRPRQNFIDSWNAQVIWTMSRHQCVMASQLRSILCGVM
;
A
#
# COMPACT_ATOMS: atom_id res chain seq x y z
N MET A 1 2.24 9.14 23.37
CA MET A 1 2.82 8.59 22.14
C MET A 1 2.35 9.42 20.98
N ASN A 2 3.25 9.83 20.10
CA ASN A 2 2.84 10.56 18.90
C ASN A 2 2.23 9.58 17.86
N PRO A 3 1.53 10.07 16.81
CA PRO A 3 0.93 9.24 15.77
C PRO A 3 1.85 8.20 15.12
N ARG A 4 3.13 8.56 14.91
CA ARG A 4 4.13 7.65 14.35
C ARG A 4 4.41 6.51 15.32
N ASP A 5 4.66 6.81 16.60
CA ASP A 5 4.94 5.78 17.62
C ASP A 5 3.78 4.79 17.75
N ILE A 6 2.54 5.28 17.64
CA ILE A 6 1.33 4.45 17.69
C ILE A 6 1.32 3.48 16.49
N ALA A 7 1.54 3.96 15.28
CA ALA A 7 1.61 3.10 14.10
C ALA A 7 2.79 2.11 14.14
N ASP A 8 3.95 2.56 14.63
CA ASP A 8 5.15 1.73 14.74
C ASP A 8 4.95 0.58 15.73
N SER A 9 4.19 0.77 16.81
CA SER A 9 3.83 -0.31 17.74
C SER A 9 2.99 -1.41 17.07
N ALA A 10 1.97 -1.05 16.28
CA ALA A 10 1.18 -2.04 15.52
C ALA A 10 2.05 -2.73 14.45
N TRP A 11 2.88 -1.95 13.75
CA TRP A 11 3.82 -2.49 12.77
C TRP A 11 4.78 -3.51 13.38
N ALA A 12 5.32 -3.23 14.58
CA ALA A 12 6.21 -4.14 15.28
C ALA A 12 5.53 -5.48 15.60
N PHE A 13 4.29 -5.47 16.09
CA PHE A 13 3.50 -6.69 16.26
C PHE A 13 3.33 -7.45 14.95
N GLY A 14 2.99 -6.76 13.86
CA GLY A 14 2.87 -7.37 12.52
C GLY A 14 4.17 -7.99 12.00
N GLN A 15 5.31 -7.42 12.37
CA GLN A 15 6.63 -7.96 12.05
C GLN A 15 6.96 -9.22 12.86
N MET A 16 6.63 -9.22 14.15
CA MET A 16 6.84 -10.36 15.04
C MET A 16 5.83 -11.49 14.83
N PHE A 17 4.75 -11.25 14.07
CA PHE A 17 3.59 -12.15 13.96
C PHE A 17 2.91 -12.44 15.30
N GLU A 18 3.06 -11.53 16.27
CA GLU A 18 2.46 -11.65 17.59
C GLU A 18 1.17 -10.83 17.66
N LYS A 19 0.09 -11.45 18.14
CA LYS A 19 -1.19 -10.75 18.30
C LYS A 19 -1.14 -9.87 19.56
N PRO A 20 -1.38 -8.55 19.45
CA PRO A 20 -1.46 -7.71 20.63
C PRO A 20 -2.62 -8.11 21.53
N SER A 21 -2.52 -7.79 22.83
CA SER A 21 -3.63 -8.00 23.76
C SER A 21 -4.86 -7.17 23.38
N ALA A 22 -6.04 -7.61 23.83
CA ALA A 22 -7.29 -6.87 23.59
C ALA A 22 -7.23 -5.45 24.18
N GLU A 23 -6.60 -5.29 25.34
CA GLU A 23 -6.42 -3.98 25.98
C GLU A 23 -5.50 -3.06 25.18
N PHE A 24 -4.42 -3.61 24.62
CA PHE A 24 -3.57 -2.85 23.69
C PHE A 24 -4.37 -2.38 22.47
N LEU A 25 -5.12 -3.27 21.81
CA LEU A 25 -5.90 -2.91 20.63
C LEU A 25 -6.96 -1.85 20.95
N ARG A 26 -7.61 -1.95 22.12
CA ARG A 26 -8.58 -0.96 22.59
C ARG A 26 -7.96 0.43 22.72
N LEU A 27 -6.81 0.53 23.39
CA LEU A 27 -6.07 1.79 23.57
C LEU A 27 -5.49 2.32 22.26
N TRP A 28 -5.04 1.42 21.39
CA TRP A 28 -4.53 1.74 20.07
C TRP A 28 -5.62 2.39 19.20
N TYR A 29 -6.80 1.76 19.11
CA TYR A 29 -7.93 2.31 18.35
C TYR A 29 -8.42 3.64 18.93
N ALA A 30 -8.46 3.78 20.26
CA ALA A 30 -8.82 5.05 20.90
C ALA A 30 -7.83 6.17 20.54
N SER A 31 -6.54 5.87 20.53
CA SER A 31 -5.49 6.83 20.17
C SER A 31 -5.53 7.18 18.69
N PHE A 32 -5.71 6.19 17.81
CA PHE A 32 -5.92 6.43 16.39
C PHE A 32 -7.14 7.33 16.16
N LYS A 33 -8.30 7.00 16.75
CA LYS A 33 -9.52 7.80 16.60
C LYS A 33 -9.33 9.26 17.04
N ARG A 34 -8.56 9.52 18.08
CA ARG A 34 -8.27 10.88 18.55
C ARG A 34 -7.38 11.65 17.57
N ASP A 35 -6.35 10.99 17.03
CA ASP A 35 -5.25 11.67 16.33
C ASP A 35 -5.13 11.32 14.83
N TYR A 36 -6.07 10.60 14.23
CA TYR A 36 -5.96 10.03 12.86
C TYR A 36 -5.57 11.06 11.79
N MET A 37 -6.00 12.32 11.93
CA MET A 37 -5.61 13.40 11.01
C MET A 37 -4.13 13.81 11.13
N GLN A 38 -3.44 13.44 12.19
CA GLN A 38 -2.02 13.69 12.39
C GLN A 38 -1.15 12.49 11.97
N PHE A 39 -1.74 11.35 11.61
CA PHE A 39 -0.99 10.20 11.09
C PHE A 39 -0.46 10.52 9.69
N PRO A 40 0.87 10.42 9.45
CA PRO A 40 1.41 10.56 8.11
C PRO A 40 0.99 9.38 7.23
N ALA A 41 1.01 9.55 5.90
CA ALA A 41 0.64 8.52 4.93
C ALA A 41 1.32 7.16 5.18
N LYS A 42 2.62 7.18 5.53
CA LYS A 42 3.37 5.98 5.90
C LYS A 42 2.74 5.25 7.09
N SER A 43 2.40 5.97 8.16
CA SER A 43 1.79 5.42 9.37
C SER A 43 0.37 4.89 9.12
N LEU A 44 -0.40 5.54 8.24
CA LEU A 44 -1.72 5.05 7.81
C LEU A 44 -1.61 3.70 7.09
N SER A 45 -0.72 3.62 6.10
CA SER A 45 -0.49 2.37 5.34
C SER A 45 0.10 1.25 6.19
N SER A 46 1.03 1.56 7.10
CA SER A 46 1.70 0.57 7.94
C SER A 46 0.75 -0.02 8.98
N SER A 47 -0.20 0.77 9.48
CA SER A 47 -1.23 0.30 10.41
C SER A 47 -2.16 -0.73 9.76
N LEU A 48 -2.65 -0.43 8.54
CA LEU A 48 -3.44 -1.40 7.76
C LEU A 48 -2.65 -2.66 7.44
N TRP A 49 -1.38 -2.50 7.06
CA TRP A 49 -0.52 -3.64 6.75
C TRP A 49 -0.25 -4.53 7.97
N ALA A 50 -0.06 -3.94 9.14
CA ALA A 50 0.10 -4.67 10.39
C ALA A 50 -1.15 -5.52 10.68
N PHE A 51 -2.33 -4.91 10.58
CA PHE A 51 -3.60 -5.61 10.73
C PHE A 51 -3.76 -6.73 9.71
N ALA A 52 -3.41 -6.49 8.45
CA ALA A 52 -3.44 -7.50 7.40
C ALA A 52 -2.48 -8.67 7.62
N ARG A 53 -1.30 -8.42 8.20
CA ARG A 53 -0.34 -9.48 8.55
C ARG A 53 -0.76 -10.33 9.73
N LEU A 54 -1.43 -9.72 10.70
CA LEU A 54 -1.92 -10.39 11.91
C LEU A 54 -3.29 -11.05 11.73
N ASP A 55 -3.87 -10.94 10.52
CA ASP A 55 -5.24 -11.36 10.20
C ASP A 55 -6.27 -10.74 11.15
N LEU A 56 -6.04 -9.49 11.52
CA LEU A 56 -6.93 -8.68 12.36
C LEU A 56 -7.80 -7.83 11.44
N LYS A 57 -9.09 -8.14 11.36
CA LYS A 57 -10.03 -7.28 10.65
C LYS A 57 -10.23 -5.98 11.44
N PRO A 58 -9.91 -4.80 10.87
CA PRO A 58 -10.15 -3.53 11.53
C PRO A 58 -11.64 -3.26 11.72
N SER A 59 -11.99 -2.50 12.75
CA SER A 59 -13.37 -2.06 12.96
C SER A 59 -13.83 -1.10 11.86
N SER A 60 -15.14 -1.05 11.60
CA SER A 60 -15.72 -0.08 10.68
C SER A 60 -15.39 1.37 11.07
N ALA A 61 -15.45 1.69 12.37
CA ALA A 61 -15.09 3.00 12.89
C ALA A 61 -13.60 3.36 12.64
N PHE A 62 -12.71 2.37 12.62
CA PHE A 62 -11.32 2.62 12.20
C PHE A 62 -11.23 2.91 10.71
N LEU A 63 -11.92 2.12 9.87
CA LEU A 63 -11.88 2.27 8.42
C LEU A 63 -12.46 3.62 7.97
N GLU A 64 -13.58 4.06 8.55
CA GLU A 64 -14.18 5.38 8.32
C GLU A 64 -13.15 6.52 8.51
N ARG A 65 -12.47 6.52 9.67
CA ARG A 65 -11.43 7.51 9.99
C ARG A 65 -10.20 7.36 9.09
N TRP A 66 -9.86 6.12 8.73
CA TRP A 66 -8.75 5.86 7.82
C TRP A 66 -9.03 6.43 6.43
N TYR A 67 -10.25 6.28 5.90
CA TYR A 67 -10.66 6.85 4.61
C TYR A 67 -10.65 8.39 4.65
N GLU A 68 -11.19 9.00 5.71
CA GLU A 68 -11.11 10.46 5.90
C GLU A 68 -9.65 10.96 5.88
N ALA A 69 -8.75 10.28 6.61
CA ALA A 69 -7.33 10.65 6.63
C ALA A 69 -6.61 10.35 5.30
N PHE A 70 -6.99 9.28 4.59
CA PHE A 70 -6.47 9.00 3.26
C PHE A 70 -6.86 10.11 2.30
N GLU A 71 -8.13 10.49 2.23
CA GLU A 71 -8.63 11.50 1.30
C GLU A 71 -7.92 12.84 1.49
N GLU A 72 -7.78 13.29 2.74
CA GLU A 72 -7.05 14.51 3.09
C GLU A 72 -5.56 14.46 2.68
N LYS A 73 -4.95 13.27 2.72
CA LYS A 73 -3.49 13.10 2.57
C LYS A 73 -3.08 12.38 1.30
N LYS A 74 -4.00 12.06 0.40
CA LYS A 74 -3.77 11.16 -0.75
C LYS A 74 -2.60 11.58 -1.62
N ALA A 75 -2.39 12.90 -1.78
CA ALA A 75 -1.25 13.45 -2.49
C ALA A 75 0.11 13.05 -1.87
N SER A 76 0.18 12.89 -0.54
CA SER A 76 1.38 12.50 0.20
C SER A 76 1.64 10.98 0.24
N PHE A 77 0.68 10.16 -0.20
CA PHE A 77 0.91 8.73 -0.34
C PHE A 77 1.84 8.47 -1.54
N GLY A 78 3.03 7.91 -1.26
CA GLY A 78 3.91 7.40 -2.30
C GLY A 78 3.45 6.04 -2.82
N GLY A 79 4.08 5.56 -3.89
CA GLY A 79 3.66 4.31 -4.54
C GLY A 79 3.72 3.08 -3.63
N ALA A 80 4.66 3.06 -2.67
CA ALA A 80 4.72 2.01 -1.66
C ALA A 80 3.49 2.01 -0.74
N GLN A 81 3.06 3.18 -0.28
CA GLN A 81 1.93 3.33 0.64
C GLN A 81 0.60 3.00 -0.07
N LEU A 82 0.44 3.41 -1.34
CA LEU A 82 -0.74 3.08 -2.15
C LEU A 82 -0.86 1.57 -2.37
N ALA A 83 0.22 0.91 -2.79
CA ALA A 83 0.24 -0.54 -3.00
C ALA A 83 -0.01 -1.31 -1.70
N GLN A 84 0.64 -0.90 -0.61
CA GLN A 84 0.51 -1.53 0.69
C GLN A 84 -0.92 -1.43 1.24
N SER A 85 -1.57 -0.27 1.07
CA SER A 85 -2.95 -0.07 1.52
C SER A 85 -3.89 -1.00 0.75
N LEU A 86 -3.84 -1.00 -0.59
CA LEU A 86 -4.68 -1.87 -1.41
C LEU A 86 -4.42 -3.35 -1.17
N TRP A 87 -3.15 -3.75 -1.02
CA TRP A 87 -2.77 -5.11 -0.63
C TRP A 87 -3.40 -5.52 0.71
N SER A 88 -3.43 -4.61 1.69
CA SER A 88 -4.01 -4.87 3.01
C SER A 88 -5.52 -5.12 2.92
N PHE A 89 -6.24 -4.32 2.13
CA PHE A 89 -7.65 -4.55 1.80
C PHE A 89 -7.85 -5.94 1.18
N GLY A 90 -7.08 -6.28 0.14
CA GLY A 90 -7.17 -7.58 -0.51
C GLY A 90 -6.82 -8.76 0.40
N LYS A 91 -5.77 -8.62 1.23
CA LYS A 91 -5.35 -9.65 2.17
C LYS A 91 -6.45 -9.99 3.18
N LEU A 92 -7.08 -8.96 3.76
CA LEU A 92 -8.16 -9.07 4.74
C LEU A 92 -9.54 -9.32 4.13
N ARG A 93 -9.67 -9.25 2.80
CA ARG A 93 -10.95 -9.32 2.05
C ARG A 93 -11.94 -8.28 2.58
N ILE A 94 -11.48 -7.03 2.65
CA ILE A 94 -12.30 -5.87 2.99
C ILE A 94 -12.62 -5.19 1.67
N ASP A 95 -13.90 -5.11 1.34
CA ASP A 95 -14.37 -4.41 0.15
C ASP A 95 -14.13 -2.91 0.35
N PRO A 96 -13.28 -2.27 -0.47
CA PRO A 96 -12.99 -0.86 -0.31
C PRO A 96 -14.17 0.00 -0.76
N GLU A 97 -14.36 1.16 -0.13
CA GLU A 97 -15.33 2.15 -0.59
C GLU A 97 -15.04 2.60 -2.03
N GLU A 98 -16.09 2.82 -2.81
CA GLU A 98 -15.97 3.24 -4.22
C GLU A 98 -15.25 4.58 -4.33
N SER A 99 -15.59 5.55 -3.48
CA SER A 99 -14.93 6.86 -3.38
C SER A 99 -13.42 6.74 -3.12
N PHE A 100 -13.01 5.81 -2.24
CA PHE A 100 -11.61 5.51 -2.00
C PHE A 100 -10.94 4.96 -3.25
N LEU A 101 -11.56 4.00 -3.95
CA LEU A 101 -10.99 3.43 -5.17
C LEU A 101 -10.82 4.47 -6.27
N GLU A 102 -11.78 5.38 -6.43
CA GLU A 102 -11.68 6.47 -7.41
C GLU A 102 -10.52 7.42 -7.09
N SER A 103 -10.42 7.88 -5.83
CA SER A 103 -9.28 8.69 -5.38
C SER A 103 -7.95 7.94 -5.50
N TRP A 104 -7.94 6.65 -5.20
CA TRP A 104 -6.75 5.81 -5.29
C TRP A 104 -6.26 5.65 -6.74
N VAL A 105 -7.17 5.46 -7.70
CA VAL A 105 -6.82 5.37 -9.14
C VAL A 105 -6.22 6.68 -9.62
N VAL A 106 -6.79 7.83 -9.21
CA VAL A 106 -6.22 9.14 -9.55
C VAL A 106 -4.78 9.28 -9.03
N GLU A 107 -4.52 8.89 -7.79
CA GLU A 107 -3.17 8.94 -7.23
C GLU A 107 -2.22 7.90 -7.83
N PHE A 108 -2.73 6.76 -8.27
CA PHE A 108 -1.98 5.77 -9.05
C PHE A 108 -1.51 6.37 -10.38
N ASP A 109 -2.41 6.95 -11.17
CA ASP A 109 -2.06 7.53 -12.47
C ASP A 109 -1.06 8.69 -12.33
N ARG A 110 -1.24 9.54 -11.31
CA ARG A 110 -0.31 10.65 -11.02
C ARG A 110 1.11 10.21 -10.66
N LYS A 111 1.28 8.98 -10.19
CA LYS A 111 2.54 8.46 -9.64
C LYS A 111 3.03 7.22 -10.39
N LEU A 112 2.51 7.00 -11.59
CA LEU A 112 2.66 5.76 -12.36
C LEU A 112 4.14 5.36 -12.53
N ASP A 113 5.00 6.32 -12.80
CA ASP A 113 6.44 6.15 -13.01
C ASP A 113 7.24 5.85 -11.72
N THR A 114 6.64 6.06 -10.55
CA THR A 114 7.30 5.86 -9.24
C THR A 114 7.17 4.42 -8.72
N PHE A 115 6.29 3.61 -9.32
CA PHE A 115 6.02 2.27 -8.82
C PHE A 115 7.11 1.27 -9.20
N ARG A 116 7.50 0.46 -8.22
CA ARG A 116 8.38 -0.71 -8.43
C ARG A 116 7.54 -1.91 -8.89
N PRO A 117 8.15 -2.90 -9.59
CA PRO A 117 7.44 -4.09 -10.07
C PRO A 117 6.62 -4.81 -8.99
N VAL A 118 7.20 -4.96 -7.80
CA VAL A 118 6.53 -5.63 -6.67
C VAL A 118 5.27 -4.88 -6.22
N GLN A 119 5.25 -3.55 -6.31
CA GLN A 119 4.09 -2.75 -5.93
C GLN A 119 2.97 -2.89 -6.96
N LEU A 120 3.31 -2.85 -8.25
CA LEU A 120 2.35 -3.09 -9.34
C LEU A 120 1.72 -4.48 -9.25
N ALA A 121 2.53 -5.50 -8.94
CA ALA A 121 2.05 -6.87 -8.73
C ALA A 121 1.13 -6.99 -7.50
N GLN A 122 1.46 -6.32 -6.39
CA GLN A 122 0.63 -6.30 -5.19
C GLN A 122 -0.76 -5.71 -5.44
N MET A 123 -0.84 -4.64 -6.24
CA MET A 123 -2.09 -3.99 -6.59
C MET A 123 -3.01 -4.91 -7.39
N ILE A 124 -2.51 -5.48 -8.49
CA ILE A 124 -3.35 -6.35 -9.34
C ILE A 124 -3.78 -7.62 -8.61
N TRP A 125 -2.91 -8.17 -7.76
CA TRP A 125 -3.25 -9.31 -6.89
C TRP A 125 -4.37 -8.94 -5.92
N ALA A 126 -4.30 -7.76 -5.31
CA ALA A 126 -5.31 -7.30 -4.35
C ALA A 126 -6.67 -7.10 -5.02
N LEU A 127 -6.71 -6.46 -6.19
CA LEU A 127 -7.92 -6.25 -6.98
C LEU A 127 -8.56 -7.60 -7.37
N ALA A 128 -7.76 -8.54 -7.86
CA ALA A 128 -8.22 -9.89 -8.18
C ALA A 128 -8.79 -10.63 -6.95
N ARG A 129 -8.15 -10.49 -5.79
CA ARG A 129 -8.58 -11.12 -4.53
C ARG A 129 -9.88 -10.52 -3.98
N LEU A 130 -10.15 -9.25 -4.29
CA LEU A 130 -11.40 -8.56 -3.97
C LEU A 130 -12.49 -8.79 -5.03
N GLY A 131 -12.17 -9.48 -6.13
CA GLY A 131 -13.12 -9.65 -7.25
C GLY A 131 -13.42 -8.36 -8.01
N ILE A 132 -12.63 -7.30 -7.79
CA ILE A 132 -12.80 -6.00 -8.43
C ILE A 132 -12.21 -6.08 -9.84
N ARG A 133 -13.04 -5.79 -10.85
CA ARG A 133 -12.60 -5.62 -12.24
C ARG A 133 -12.32 -4.13 -12.48
N PRO A 134 -11.05 -3.72 -12.65
CA PRO A 134 -10.74 -2.32 -12.92
C PRO A 134 -11.27 -1.87 -14.28
N ARG A 135 -11.49 -0.56 -14.43
CA ARG A 135 -11.82 0.05 -15.72
C ARG A 135 -10.65 -0.14 -16.70
N GLN A 136 -10.95 -0.18 -18.00
CA GLN A 136 -9.96 -0.49 -19.04
C GLN A 136 -8.78 0.51 -19.05
N ASN A 137 -9.04 1.79 -18.82
CA ASN A 137 -8.02 2.83 -18.74
C ASN A 137 -6.96 2.53 -17.67
N PHE A 138 -7.37 2.04 -16.49
CA PHE A 138 -6.43 1.62 -15.44
C PHE A 138 -5.57 0.44 -15.91
N ILE A 139 -6.18 -0.55 -16.57
CA ILE A 139 -5.48 -1.73 -17.08
C ILE A 139 -4.44 -1.30 -18.13
N ASP A 140 -4.79 -0.37 -19.01
CA ASP A 140 -3.88 0.15 -20.04
C ASP A 140 -2.69 0.89 -19.42
N SER A 141 -2.94 1.81 -18.47
CA SER A 141 -1.88 2.51 -17.71
C SER A 141 -0.95 1.53 -16.98
N TRP A 142 -1.54 0.54 -16.28
CA TRP A 142 -0.78 -0.47 -15.54
C TRP A 142 0.08 -1.33 -16.48
N ASN A 143 -0.49 -1.80 -17.61
CA ASN A 143 0.22 -2.60 -18.60
C ASN A 143 1.41 -1.82 -19.18
N ALA A 144 1.19 -0.57 -19.57
CA ALA A 144 2.24 0.30 -20.10
C ALA A 144 3.40 0.44 -19.09
N GLN A 145 3.07 0.66 -17.81
CA GLN A 145 4.07 0.83 -16.76
C GLN A 145 4.85 -0.47 -16.48
N VAL A 146 4.17 -1.62 -16.46
CA VAL A 146 4.82 -2.92 -16.25
C VAL A 146 5.76 -3.24 -17.42
N ILE A 147 5.30 -3.07 -18.66
CA ILE A 147 6.12 -3.30 -19.87
C ILE A 147 7.35 -2.40 -19.85
N TRP A 148 7.18 -1.10 -19.54
CA TRP A 148 8.29 -0.16 -19.43
C TRP A 148 9.31 -0.63 -18.38
N THR A 149 8.84 -1.03 -17.20
CA THR A 149 9.71 -1.45 -16.09
C THR A 149 10.46 -2.76 -16.42
N MET A 150 9.80 -3.73 -17.05
CA MET A 150 10.42 -4.98 -17.50
C MET A 150 11.48 -4.75 -18.58
N SER A 151 11.19 -3.87 -19.54
CA SER A 151 12.12 -3.53 -20.64
C SER A 151 13.38 -2.85 -20.12
N ARG A 152 13.24 -2.02 -19.08
CA ARG A 152 14.36 -1.35 -18.43
C ARG A 152 15.29 -2.34 -17.72
N HIS A 153 14.74 -3.38 -17.09
CA HIS A 153 15.55 -4.45 -16.49
C HIS A 153 16.31 -5.28 -17.54
N GLN A 154 15.71 -5.56 -18.70
CA GLN A 154 16.42 -6.23 -19.80
C GLN A 154 17.54 -5.36 -20.38
N CYS A 155 17.33 -4.05 -20.51
CA CYS A 155 18.32 -3.13 -21.04
C CYS A 155 19.53 -2.95 -20.11
N VAL A 156 19.31 -2.87 -18.79
CA VAL A 156 20.39 -2.80 -17.79
C VAL A 156 21.21 -4.10 -17.73
N MET A 157 20.56 -5.27 -17.82
CA MET A 157 21.29 -6.54 -17.89
C MET A 157 22.09 -6.66 -19.19
N ALA A 158 21.53 -6.21 -20.32
CA ALA A 158 22.24 -6.21 -21.60
C ALA A 158 23.43 -5.25 -21.62
N SER A 159 23.35 -4.08 -20.97
CA SER A 159 24.46 -3.13 -20.88
C SER A 159 25.56 -3.60 -19.91
N GLN A 160 25.19 -4.21 -18.78
CA GLN A 160 26.15 -4.84 -17.85
C GLN A 160 26.91 -6.01 -18.49
N LEU A 161 26.21 -6.85 -19.27
CA LEU A 161 26.86 -7.93 -20.04
C LEU A 161 27.84 -7.39 -21.10
N ARG A 162 27.49 -6.31 -21.79
CA ARG A 162 28.41 -5.65 -22.75
C ARG A 162 29.63 -5.03 -22.07
N SER A 163 29.50 -4.40 -20.90
CA SER A 163 30.65 -3.85 -20.16
C SER A 163 31.58 -4.94 -19.62
N ILE A 164 31.03 -6.10 -19.23
CA ILE A 164 31.83 -7.26 -18.80
C ILE A 164 32.59 -7.85 -20.00
N LEU A 165 31.95 -7.98 -21.16
CA LEU A 165 32.59 -8.52 -22.37
C LEU A 165 33.65 -7.57 -22.97
N CYS A 166 33.45 -6.24 -22.89
CA CYS A 166 34.46 -5.27 -23.34
C CYS A 166 35.62 -5.08 -22.34
N GLY A 167 35.49 -5.51 -21.08
CA GLY A 167 36.56 -5.43 -20.07
C GLY A 167 37.50 -6.62 -20.02
N VAL A 168 37.30 -7.62 -20.90
CA VAL A 168 38.09 -8.86 -20.99
C VAL A 168 38.86 -8.93 -22.33
N MET A 169 38.99 -7.80 -23.04
CA MET A 169 39.76 -7.66 -24.28
C MET A 169 40.91 -6.68 -24.12
#